data_AF-A0A5E4N0I6-F1
#
_entry.id   AF-A0A5E4N0I6-F1
#
_cell.length_a   1.000
_cell.length_b   1.000
_cell.length_c   1.000
_cell.angle_alpha   90.00
_cell.angle_beta   90.00
_cell.angle_gamma   90.00
#
_symmetry.space_group_name_H-M   'P 1'
#
loop_
_entity.id
_entity.type
_entity.pdbx_description
1 polymer ?
#
loop_
_entity_poly.entity_id
_entity_poly.type
_entity_poly.pdbx_seq_one_letter_code
_entity_poly.pdbx_strand_id
1 'polypeptide(L)'
;MSLDEDDPEIHFMKTYSIMKWDELVKLNEERKIISHKISHKIVSREELVKQIKAELILMDTCQLKIDQEMKENDTGYINTEVLTIFSNRINDMYNNMFILFPVEKTTLSEYIEFCSNNKLFITKCSKMLDTLMARYHTDPEVYITAATYEFDDRNDVETARRYFAEGLKYHSNCKSLYVEEFWVEVQHLEKTAGASLPTAIGKYRHLIKRFEGDMEFHFILLDKAIQLSAVRELQCNVVRDMVKNYRHSEYMWQKLAKIHFDGFIYHHETEQLHYDKNYISGIRNCIKTYEDGLKENLPPANKHNLWNFYIDHVIEIRKSYRMKKETIRNFMNETMERAFQEAHDNKALRKAEHYIYWANNTNKDCHMILIEAVGVVKDNVEIWVKLLSYFVDFDSLEMAIEVFQAGVRALTNRSLPLWQIVILYMQNTHPKLLKQLYQEGARYPYKEINLYIRPQYLEWCVLHNGILSTRELFNELKEMEPECKELYTSMISYEKSQSSSNTKLGSIRKLYNDTCNAFGQKDIGVWIDCIRFEYMYGSQALVKEIYKASLVCLVPELINTMTEEFEKLNKEFKQEDPVDGGIIVIDDD
;
A
#
# COMPACT_ATOMS: atom_id res chain seq x y z
N MET A 1 -42.12 49.26 -17.11
CA MET A 1 -41.70 49.06 -18.51
C MET A 1 -42.12 47.65 -18.86
N SER A 2 -43.03 47.49 -19.82
CA SER A 2 -43.54 46.19 -20.26
C SER A 2 -42.37 45.29 -20.63
N LEU A 3 -42.36 44.07 -20.11
CA LEU A 3 -41.53 43.01 -20.68
C LEU A 3 -42.04 42.81 -22.10
N ASP A 4 -41.23 43.16 -23.11
CA ASP A 4 -41.63 43.04 -24.51
C ASP A 4 -42.08 41.60 -24.79
N GLU A 5 -43.28 41.44 -25.36
CA GLU A 5 -43.83 40.13 -25.72
C GLU A 5 -43.01 39.42 -26.82
N ASP A 6 -42.07 40.15 -27.43
CA ASP A 6 -41.12 39.67 -28.43
C ASP A 6 -39.81 39.08 -27.84
N ASP A 7 -39.63 39.06 -26.50
CA ASP A 7 -38.45 38.42 -25.88
C ASP A 7 -38.53 36.88 -26.05
N PRO A 8 -37.57 36.24 -26.77
CA PRO A 8 -37.58 34.80 -27.02
C PRO A 8 -37.59 33.95 -25.76
N GLU A 9 -36.97 34.41 -24.66
CA GLU A 9 -37.01 33.70 -23.37
C GLU A 9 -38.42 33.74 -22.79
N ILE A 10 -39.04 34.93 -22.74
CA ILE A 10 -40.38 35.11 -22.15
C ILE A 10 -41.43 34.37 -22.96
N HIS A 11 -41.31 34.41 -24.29
CA HIS A 11 -42.16 33.65 -25.19
C HIS A 11 -42.05 32.14 -24.89
N PHE A 12 -40.84 31.60 -24.81
CA PHE A 12 -40.62 30.18 -24.52
C PHE A 12 -41.19 29.77 -23.14
N MET A 13 -40.92 30.59 -22.10
CA MET A 13 -41.40 30.33 -20.74
C MET A 13 -42.92 30.29 -20.64
N LYS A 14 -43.61 31.21 -21.35
CA LYS A 14 -45.08 31.25 -21.43
C LYS A 14 -45.62 30.04 -22.20
N THR A 15 -45.06 29.75 -23.37
CA THR A 15 -45.54 28.68 -24.27
C THR A 15 -45.50 27.31 -23.62
N TYR A 16 -44.42 27.01 -22.88
CA TYR A 16 -44.23 25.69 -22.26
C TYR A 16 -44.52 25.64 -20.76
N SER A 17 -45.02 26.73 -20.18
CA SER A 17 -45.37 26.83 -18.75
C SER A 17 -44.26 26.36 -17.80
N ILE A 18 -43.01 26.73 -18.11
CA ILE A 18 -41.81 26.32 -17.37
C ILE A 18 -41.85 26.82 -15.91
N MET A 19 -42.41 28.01 -15.69
CA MET A 19 -42.47 28.68 -14.39
C MET A 19 -43.67 29.63 -14.33
N LYS A 20 -44.16 29.93 -13.12
CA LYS A 20 -45.25 30.92 -12.94
C LYS A 20 -44.77 32.34 -13.26
N TRP A 21 -45.69 33.17 -13.72
CA TRP A 21 -45.39 34.56 -14.09
C TRP A 21 -44.81 35.38 -12.92
N ASP A 22 -45.37 35.23 -11.72
CA ASP A 22 -44.88 35.93 -10.52
C ASP A 22 -43.44 35.52 -10.14
N GLU A 23 -43.08 34.26 -10.36
CA GLU A 23 -41.74 33.71 -10.11
C GLU A 23 -40.73 34.22 -11.15
N LEU A 24 -41.14 34.32 -12.43
CA LEU A 24 -40.32 34.89 -13.51
C LEU A 24 -40.04 36.39 -13.30
N VAL A 25 -41.05 37.16 -12.84
CA VAL A 25 -40.87 38.58 -12.50
C VAL A 25 -39.86 38.73 -11.37
N LYS A 26 -40.01 37.93 -10.30
CA LYS A 26 -39.08 37.93 -9.17
C LYS A 26 -37.66 37.57 -9.60
N LEU A 27 -37.47 36.54 -10.42
CA LEU A 27 -36.16 36.16 -10.94
C LEU A 27 -35.52 37.30 -11.76
N ASN A 28 -36.30 38.00 -12.58
CA ASN A 28 -35.82 39.15 -13.34
C ASN A 28 -35.45 40.35 -12.47
N GLU A 29 -36.13 40.56 -11.34
CA GLU A 29 -35.72 41.55 -10.33
C GLU A 29 -34.41 41.15 -9.65
N GLU A 30 -34.26 39.88 -9.25
CA GLU A 30 -33.03 39.33 -8.68
C GLU A 30 -31.84 39.48 -9.66
N ARG A 31 -32.04 39.15 -10.95
CA ARG A 31 -31.04 39.37 -12.03
C ARG A 31 -30.61 40.83 -12.14
N LYS A 32 -31.54 41.79 -12.02
CA LYS A 32 -31.23 43.24 -12.06
C LYS A 32 -30.43 43.67 -10.84
N ILE A 33 -30.80 43.18 -9.66
CA ILE A 33 -30.08 43.47 -8.40
C ILE A 33 -28.64 42.95 -8.50
N ILE A 34 -28.45 41.70 -8.93
CA ILE A 34 -27.13 41.11 -9.14
C ILE A 34 -26.34 41.89 -10.18
N SER A 35 -26.92 42.22 -11.34
CA SER A 35 -26.25 43.02 -12.39
C SER A 35 -25.80 44.39 -11.87
N HIS A 36 -26.63 45.06 -11.05
CA HIS A 36 -26.27 46.32 -10.42
C HIS A 36 -25.12 46.15 -9.40
N LYS A 37 -25.14 45.08 -8.60
CA LYS A 37 -24.06 44.79 -7.65
C LYS A 37 -22.74 44.45 -8.34
N ILE A 38 -22.78 43.74 -9.47
CA ILE A 38 -21.61 43.43 -10.31
C ILE A 38 -20.99 44.74 -10.84
N SER A 39 -21.79 45.64 -11.42
CA SER A 39 -21.27 46.89 -12.00
C SER A 39 -20.61 47.81 -10.97
N HIS A 40 -21.08 47.78 -9.72
CA HIS A 40 -20.51 48.53 -8.59
C HIS A 40 -19.44 47.75 -7.82
N LYS A 41 -19.11 46.51 -8.21
CA LYS A 41 -18.12 45.63 -7.56
C LYS A 41 -18.39 45.36 -6.07
N ILE A 42 -19.66 45.32 -5.67
CA ILE A 42 -20.10 45.06 -4.28
C ILE A 42 -20.78 43.68 -4.10
N VAL A 43 -20.92 42.91 -5.19
CA VAL A 43 -21.50 41.56 -5.16
C VAL A 43 -20.61 40.61 -4.36
N SER A 44 -21.20 39.70 -3.59
CA SER A 44 -20.45 38.63 -2.93
C SER A 44 -20.30 37.40 -3.84
N ARG A 45 -19.31 36.56 -3.57
CA ARG A 45 -19.10 35.31 -4.32
C ARG A 45 -20.28 34.35 -4.16
N GLU A 46 -20.82 34.24 -2.96
CA GLU A 46 -21.98 33.39 -2.64
C GLU A 46 -23.23 33.83 -3.42
N GLU A 47 -23.43 35.14 -3.59
CA GLU A 47 -24.53 35.69 -4.38
C GLU A 47 -24.41 35.29 -5.87
N LEU A 48 -23.20 35.37 -6.46
CA LEU A 48 -22.98 34.91 -7.84
C LEU A 48 -23.19 33.40 -7.98
N VAL A 49 -22.63 32.59 -7.07
CA VAL A 49 -22.80 31.12 -7.11
C VAL A 49 -24.28 30.74 -6.99
N LYS A 50 -25.02 31.40 -6.09
CA LYS A 50 -26.46 31.15 -5.94
C LYS A 50 -27.22 31.47 -7.23
N GLN A 51 -26.90 32.60 -7.87
CA GLN A 51 -27.54 32.98 -9.11
C GLN A 51 -27.16 32.05 -10.28
N ILE A 52 -25.88 31.63 -10.37
CA ILE A 52 -25.43 30.67 -11.40
C ILE A 52 -26.21 29.36 -11.27
N LYS A 53 -26.37 28.85 -10.05
CA LYS A 53 -27.16 27.63 -9.79
C LYS A 53 -28.63 27.81 -10.18
N ALA A 54 -29.23 28.97 -9.92
CA ALA A 54 -30.61 29.24 -10.31
C ALA A 54 -30.77 29.26 -11.84
N GLU A 55 -29.85 29.89 -12.57
CA GLU A 55 -29.87 29.90 -14.04
C GLU A 55 -29.61 28.50 -14.64
N LEU A 56 -28.70 27.71 -14.05
CA LEU A 56 -28.44 26.33 -14.47
C LEU A 56 -29.70 25.45 -14.34
N ILE A 57 -30.37 25.48 -13.18
CA ILE A 57 -31.60 24.72 -12.97
C ILE A 57 -32.67 25.10 -13.99
N LEU A 58 -32.79 26.40 -14.29
CA LEU A 58 -33.76 26.88 -15.27
C LEU A 58 -33.41 26.42 -16.69
N MET A 59 -32.14 26.51 -17.07
CA MET A 59 -31.64 26.02 -18.35
C MET A 59 -31.87 24.51 -18.52
N ASP A 60 -31.56 23.71 -17.50
CA ASP A 60 -31.79 22.26 -17.49
C ASP A 60 -33.29 21.94 -17.62
N THR A 61 -34.15 22.71 -16.95
CA THR A 61 -35.61 22.56 -17.06
C THR A 61 -36.09 22.85 -18.48
N CYS A 62 -35.58 23.90 -19.12
CA CYS A 62 -35.87 24.20 -20.52
C CYS A 62 -35.38 23.09 -21.46
N GLN A 63 -34.16 22.57 -21.25
CA GLN A 63 -33.61 21.48 -22.06
C GLN A 63 -34.47 20.22 -21.95
N LEU A 64 -34.83 19.81 -20.73
CA LEU A 64 -35.70 18.65 -20.50
C LEU A 64 -37.05 18.80 -21.19
N LYS A 65 -37.61 20.01 -21.19
CA LYS A 65 -38.88 20.27 -21.86
C LYS A 65 -38.75 20.19 -23.38
N ILE A 66 -37.68 20.73 -23.96
CA ILE A 66 -37.37 20.59 -25.38
C ILE A 66 -37.26 19.11 -25.75
N ASP A 67 -36.51 18.33 -24.98
CA ASP A 67 -36.31 16.90 -25.23
C ASP A 67 -37.63 16.11 -25.13
N GLN A 68 -38.51 16.47 -24.19
CA GLN A 68 -39.83 15.87 -24.05
C GLN A 68 -40.69 16.15 -25.29
N GLU A 69 -40.78 17.41 -25.71
CA GLU A 69 -41.60 17.83 -26.85
C GLU A 69 -41.10 17.23 -28.17
N MET A 70 -39.78 17.07 -28.33
CA MET A 70 -39.19 16.38 -29.48
C MET A 70 -39.61 14.91 -29.53
N LYS A 71 -39.69 14.22 -28.38
CA LYS A 71 -40.08 12.81 -28.28
C LYS A 71 -41.58 12.59 -28.47
N GLU A 72 -42.41 13.47 -27.92
CA GLU A 72 -43.87 13.30 -27.92
C GLU A 72 -44.51 13.67 -29.27
N ASN A 73 -43.94 14.66 -29.98
CA ASN A 73 -44.56 15.20 -31.20
C ASN A 73 -43.87 14.76 -32.50
N ASP A 74 -42.82 13.93 -32.44
CA ASP A 74 -41.99 13.50 -33.59
C ASP A 74 -41.55 14.69 -34.47
N THR A 75 -41.33 15.85 -33.83
CA THR A 75 -40.96 17.10 -34.50
C THR A 75 -39.45 17.15 -34.64
N GLY A 76 -38.96 17.21 -35.88
CA GLY A 76 -37.53 17.30 -36.15
C GLY A 76 -36.88 18.63 -35.76
N TYR A 77 -37.64 19.63 -35.30
CA TYR A 77 -37.13 20.95 -34.97
C TYR A 77 -37.98 21.66 -33.90
N ILE A 78 -37.32 22.06 -32.80
CA ILE A 78 -37.84 22.97 -31.78
C ILE A 78 -36.85 24.15 -31.66
N ASN A 79 -37.37 25.36 -31.46
CA ASN A 79 -36.52 26.54 -31.27
C ASN A 79 -35.71 26.42 -29.97
N THR A 80 -34.38 26.35 -30.09
CA THR A 80 -33.42 26.21 -28.98
C THR A 80 -32.73 27.52 -28.61
N GLU A 81 -33.18 28.66 -29.15
CA GLU A 81 -32.63 29.99 -28.88
C GLU A 81 -32.60 30.33 -27.37
N VAL A 82 -33.60 29.86 -26.62
CA VAL A 82 -33.67 30.01 -25.16
C VAL A 82 -32.43 29.42 -24.46
N LEU A 83 -31.92 28.28 -24.93
CA LEU A 83 -30.73 27.63 -24.38
C LEU A 83 -29.46 28.44 -24.68
N THR A 84 -29.41 29.10 -25.84
CA THR A 84 -28.33 30.03 -26.21
C THR A 84 -28.34 31.26 -25.29
N ILE A 85 -29.51 31.80 -24.97
CA ILE A 85 -29.65 32.94 -24.05
C ILE A 85 -29.14 32.56 -22.65
N PHE A 86 -29.61 31.43 -22.10
CA PHE A 86 -29.16 30.95 -20.78
C PHE A 86 -27.68 30.64 -20.75
N SER A 87 -27.18 29.90 -21.75
CA SER A 87 -25.77 29.51 -21.82
C SER A 87 -24.85 30.72 -21.83
N ASN A 88 -25.16 31.75 -22.62
CA ASN A 88 -24.33 32.96 -22.65
C ASN A 88 -24.48 33.80 -21.38
N ARG A 89 -25.66 33.82 -20.74
CA ARG A 89 -25.85 34.49 -19.44
C ARG A 89 -25.03 33.83 -18.34
N ILE A 90 -25.09 32.51 -18.22
CA ILE A 90 -24.30 31.74 -17.25
C ILE A 90 -22.80 31.94 -17.52
N ASN A 91 -22.39 31.90 -18.79
CA ASN A 91 -21.02 32.20 -19.20
C ASN A 91 -20.57 33.60 -18.76
N ASP A 92 -21.39 34.64 -18.96
CA ASP A 92 -21.10 36.00 -18.52
C ASP A 92 -21.02 36.10 -16.97
N MET A 93 -21.81 35.32 -16.25
CA MET A 93 -21.76 35.26 -14.79
C MET A 93 -20.45 34.65 -14.27
N TYR A 94 -20.01 33.52 -14.85
CA TYR A 94 -18.69 32.97 -14.53
C TYR A 94 -17.57 33.94 -14.90
N ASN A 95 -17.70 34.67 -16.02
CA ASN A 95 -16.73 35.70 -16.40
C ASN A 95 -16.62 36.78 -15.31
N ASN A 96 -17.75 37.30 -14.84
CA ASN A 96 -17.78 38.25 -13.73
C ASN A 96 -17.17 37.66 -12.45
N MET A 97 -17.41 36.38 -12.18
CA MET A 97 -16.83 35.69 -11.03
C MET A 97 -15.30 35.67 -11.09
N PHE A 98 -14.71 35.32 -12.23
CA PHE A 98 -13.24 35.32 -12.41
C PHE A 98 -12.63 36.73 -12.52
N ILE A 99 -13.43 37.74 -12.89
CA ILE A 99 -13.01 39.14 -12.87
C ILE A 99 -13.01 39.74 -11.45
N LEU A 100 -13.88 39.26 -10.57
CA LEU A 100 -14.06 39.87 -9.25
C LEU A 100 -13.36 39.11 -8.13
N PHE A 101 -13.13 37.81 -8.27
CA PHE A 101 -12.61 36.95 -7.22
C PHE A 101 -11.39 36.13 -7.68
N PRO A 102 -10.52 35.70 -6.75
CA PRO A 102 -9.48 34.71 -7.05
C PRO A 102 -10.07 33.44 -7.65
N VAL A 103 -9.34 32.86 -8.62
CA VAL A 103 -9.76 31.61 -9.27
C VAL A 103 -9.43 30.45 -8.34
N GLU A 104 -10.44 29.64 -8.02
CA GLU A 104 -10.27 28.37 -7.32
C GLU A 104 -10.42 27.21 -8.29
N LYS A 105 -9.66 26.13 -8.06
CA LYS A 105 -9.67 24.93 -8.90
C LYS A 105 -11.08 24.36 -9.09
N THR A 106 -11.88 24.34 -8.02
CA THR A 106 -13.28 23.86 -8.02
C THR A 106 -14.15 24.67 -8.97
N THR A 107 -14.11 26.01 -8.88
CA THR A 107 -14.88 26.89 -9.75
C THR A 107 -14.44 26.80 -11.20
N LEU A 108 -13.14 26.61 -11.45
CA LEU A 108 -12.64 26.38 -12.80
C LEU A 108 -13.18 25.07 -13.39
N SER A 109 -13.13 23.97 -12.63
CA SER A 109 -13.67 22.68 -13.07
C SER A 109 -15.17 22.76 -13.36
N GLU A 110 -15.96 23.38 -12.48
CA GLU A 110 -17.40 23.60 -12.69
C GLU A 110 -17.69 24.39 -13.97
N TYR A 111 -16.91 25.44 -14.22
CA TYR A 111 -17.06 26.25 -15.43
C TYR A 111 -16.72 25.46 -16.71
N ILE A 112 -15.63 24.70 -16.70
CA ILE A 112 -15.21 23.91 -17.86
C ILE A 112 -16.24 22.81 -18.16
N GLU A 113 -16.75 22.12 -17.14
CA GLU A 113 -17.82 21.13 -17.28
C GLU A 113 -19.08 21.77 -17.90
N PHE A 114 -19.49 22.93 -17.40
CA PHE A 114 -20.58 23.70 -17.99
C PHE A 114 -20.32 24.02 -19.48
N CYS A 115 -19.09 24.45 -19.81
CA CYS A 115 -18.69 24.77 -21.17
C CYS A 115 -18.68 23.57 -22.11
N SER A 116 -18.31 22.38 -21.62
CA SER A 116 -18.35 21.13 -22.37
C SER A 116 -19.79 20.72 -22.67
N ASN A 117 -20.65 20.74 -21.66
CA ASN A 117 -22.06 20.34 -21.79
C ASN A 117 -22.86 21.26 -22.72
N ASN A 118 -22.47 22.53 -22.82
CA ASN A 118 -23.23 23.56 -23.55
C ASN A 118 -22.48 24.12 -24.77
N LYS A 119 -21.54 23.35 -25.35
CA LYS A 119 -20.67 23.78 -26.46
C LYS A 119 -21.43 24.43 -27.64
N LEU A 120 -22.60 23.90 -28.00
CA LEU A 120 -23.40 24.36 -29.14
C LEU A 120 -24.07 25.72 -28.90
N PHE A 121 -24.31 26.08 -27.63
CA PHE A 121 -25.09 27.24 -27.22
C PHE A 121 -24.21 28.40 -26.73
N ILE A 122 -22.97 28.11 -26.32
CA ILE A 122 -22.01 29.14 -25.90
C ILE A 122 -21.29 29.75 -27.11
N THR A 123 -21.53 31.04 -27.32
CA THR A 123 -21.00 31.80 -28.47
C THR A 123 -19.72 32.59 -28.15
N LYS A 124 -19.41 32.81 -26.86
CA LYS A 124 -18.33 33.73 -26.40
C LYS A 124 -17.23 33.09 -25.51
N CYS A 125 -17.07 31.76 -25.50
CA CYS A 125 -16.19 31.05 -24.57
C CYS A 125 -14.69 31.43 -24.67
N SER A 126 -14.12 31.54 -25.88
CA SER A 126 -12.67 31.71 -26.08
C SER A 126 -12.13 33.02 -25.49
N LYS A 127 -12.85 34.14 -25.65
CA LYS A 127 -12.49 35.44 -25.06
C LYS A 127 -12.44 35.41 -23.53
N MET A 128 -13.21 34.53 -22.91
CA MET A 128 -13.26 34.40 -21.46
C MET A 128 -12.09 33.59 -20.92
N LEU A 129 -11.71 32.49 -21.59
CA LEU A 129 -10.50 31.74 -21.23
C LEU A 129 -9.24 32.60 -21.36
N ASP A 130 -9.14 33.42 -22.41
CA ASP A 130 -8.08 34.44 -22.54
C ASP A 130 -8.03 35.38 -21.31
N THR A 131 -9.18 35.83 -20.83
CA THR A 131 -9.30 36.74 -19.67
C THR A 131 -8.93 36.03 -18.35
N LEU A 132 -9.30 34.76 -18.21
CA LEU A 132 -8.98 33.90 -17.07
C LEU A 132 -7.46 33.70 -16.96
N MET A 133 -6.81 33.29 -18.05
CA MET A 133 -5.36 33.07 -18.09
C MET A 133 -4.58 34.36 -17.83
N ALA A 134 -5.05 35.51 -18.32
CA ALA A 134 -4.43 36.81 -18.08
C ALA A 134 -4.46 37.26 -16.59
N ARG A 135 -5.30 36.64 -15.78
CA ARG A 135 -5.47 37.00 -14.35
C ARG A 135 -4.85 35.98 -13.41
N TYR A 136 -4.67 34.75 -13.87
CA TYR A 136 -4.20 33.64 -13.06
C TYR A 136 -2.91 33.01 -13.64
N HIS A 137 -1.95 33.88 -13.95
CA HIS A 137 -0.62 33.52 -14.48
C HIS A 137 0.28 32.70 -13.54
N THR A 138 -0.12 32.49 -12.29
CA THR A 138 0.70 31.81 -11.28
C THR A 138 0.55 30.30 -11.32
N ASP A 139 -0.49 29.78 -11.97
CA ASP A 139 -0.81 28.37 -11.96
C ASP A 139 -0.83 27.80 -13.40
N PRO A 140 0.08 26.87 -13.72
CA PRO A 140 0.14 26.26 -15.04
C PRO A 140 -1.11 25.42 -15.38
N GLU A 141 -1.87 24.95 -14.38
CA GLU A 141 -3.05 24.08 -14.58
C GLU A 141 -4.14 24.78 -15.39
N VAL A 142 -4.26 26.10 -15.28
CA VAL A 142 -5.28 26.86 -16.01
C VAL A 142 -5.01 26.86 -17.52
N TYR A 143 -3.75 26.93 -17.90
CA TYR A 143 -3.34 26.82 -19.30
C TYR A 143 -3.57 25.42 -19.85
N ILE A 144 -3.26 24.38 -19.06
CA ILE A 144 -3.52 22.98 -19.43
C ILE A 144 -5.03 22.81 -19.65
N THR A 145 -5.84 23.18 -18.67
CA THR A 145 -7.30 22.99 -18.71
C THR A 145 -7.94 23.75 -19.89
N ALA A 146 -7.53 25.00 -20.12
CA ALA A 146 -8.04 25.79 -21.23
C ALA A 146 -7.63 25.20 -22.59
N ALA A 147 -6.37 24.77 -22.74
CA ALA A 147 -5.88 24.21 -24.00
C ALA A 147 -6.51 22.85 -24.31
N THR A 148 -6.68 21.98 -23.31
CA THR A 148 -7.35 20.69 -23.48
C THR A 148 -8.82 20.88 -23.87
N TYR A 149 -9.53 21.82 -23.23
CA TYR A 149 -10.92 22.14 -23.59
C TYR A 149 -11.05 22.62 -25.05
N GLU A 150 -10.20 23.54 -25.50
CA GLU A 150 -10.25 24.01 -26.89
C GLU A 150 -9.96 22.88 -27.89
N PHE A 151 -9.06 21.95 -27.55
CA PHE A 151 -8.73 20.82 -28.41
C PHE A 151 -9.80 19.72 -28.41
N ASP A 152 -10.24 19.25 -27.25
CA ASP A 152 -11.15 18.10 -27.11
C ASP A 152 -12.58 18.51 -27.42
N ASP A 153 -13.07 19.57 -26.78
CA ASP A 153 -14.43 20.03 -26.95
C ASP A 153 -14.57 20.87 -28.21
N ARG A 154 -13.74 21.90 -28.42
CA ARG A 154 -13.95 22.86 -29.53
C ARG A 154 -13.34 22.42 -30.86
N ASN A 155 -12.48 21.39 -30.85
CA ASN A 155 -11.73 20.90 -32.01
C ASN A 155 -10.84 21.99 -32.65
N ASP A 156 -10.32 22.90 -31.82
CA ASP A 156 -9.45 24.00 -32.22
C ASP A 156 -8.02 23.78 -31.69
N VAL A 157 -7.21 23.10 -32.50
CA VAL A 157 -5.80 22.83 -32.19
C VAL A 157 -4.94 24.09 -32.18
N GLU A 158 -5.29 25.11 -32.98
CA GLU A 158 -4.48 26.34 -33.07
C GLU A 158 -4.64 27.20 -31.82
N THR A 159 -5.86 27.31 -31.30
CA THR A 159 -6.10 27.99 -30.02
C THR A 159 -5.47 27.21 -28.86
N ALA A 160 -5.55 25.87 -28.86
CA ALA A 160 -4.86 25.05 -27.86
C ALA A 160 -3.33 25.27 -27.87
N ARG A 161 -2.70 25.26 -29.05
CA ARG A 161 -1.27 25.58 -29.22
C ARG A 161 -0.93 26.98 -28.72
N ARG A 162 -1.77 27.97 -29.00
CA ARG A 162 -1.60 29.36 -28.51
C ARG A 162 -1.61 29.41 -26.99
N TYR A 163 -2.53 28.70 -26.33
CA TYR A 163 -2.63 28.66 -24.88
C TYR A 163 -1.42 27.97 -24.23
N PHE A 164 -0.96 26.85 -24.77
CA PHE A 164 0.28 26.24 -24.30
C PHE A 164 1.50 27.16 -24.50
N ALA A 165 1.62 27.80 -25.67
CA ALA A 165 2.70 28.74 -25.94
C ALA A 165 2.68 29.93 -24.97
N GLU A 166 1.50 30.43 -24.60
CA GLU A 166 1.35 31.50 -23.61
C GLU A 166 1.71 31.01 -22.20
N GLY A 167 1.21 29.85 -21.77
CA GLY A 167 1.53 29.27 -20.47
C GLY A 167 3.02 29.01 -20.29
N LEU A 168 3.70 28.54 -21.33
CA LEU A 168 5.14 28.29 -21.33
C LEU A 168 5.99 29.58 -21.27
N LYS A 169 5.44 30.76 -21.57
CA LYS A 169 6.13 32.04 -21.32
C LYS A 169 6.26 32.32 -19.84
N TYR A 170 5.22 32.04 -19.05
CA TYR A 170 5.20 32.27 -17.60
C TYR A 170 5.77 31.09 -16.81
N HIS A 171 5.62 29.87 -17.33
CA HIS A 171 5.97 28.62 -16.65
C HIS A 171 6.97 27.77 -17.45
N SER A 172 8.08 28.38 -17.88
CA SER A 172 9.05 27.79 -18.80
C SER A 172 9.69 26.47 -18.35
N ASN A 173 9.71 26.16 -17.05
CA ASN A 173 10.29 24.91 -16.52
C ASN A 173 9.24 23.88 -16.08
N CYS A 174 7.95 24.15 -16.31
CA CYS A 174 6.87 23.27 -15.91
C CYS A 174 6.74 22.08 -16.87
N LYS A 175 7.20 20.89 -16.43
CA LYS A 175 7.17 19.67 -17.25
C LYS A 175 5.76 19.21 -17.61
N SER A 176 4.77 19.40 -16.74
CA SER A 176 3.39 19.00 -17.03
C SER A 176 2.81 19.75 -18.23
N LEU A 177 3.09 21.05 -18.36
CA LEU A 177 2.71 21.84 -19.54
C LEU A 177 3.27 21.25 -20.84
N TYR A 178 4.55 20.87 -20.84
CA TYR A 178 5.17 20.24 -22.02
C TYR A 178 4.60 18.85 -22.33
N VAL A 179 4.30 18.07 -21.31
CA VAL A 179 3.70 16.73 -21.46
C VAL A 179 2.30 16.84 -22.06
N GLU A 180 1.48 17.75 -21.57
CA GLU A 180 0.11 17.94 -22.09
C GLU A 180 0.11 18.63 -23.46
N GLU A 181 1.03 19.56 -23.72
CA GLU A 181 1.22 20.10 -25.08
C GLU A 181 1.59 18.99 -26.07
N PHE A 182 2.54 18.11 -25.70
CA PHE A 182 2.88 16.97 -26.53
C PHE A 182 1.71 16.01 -26.71
N TRP A 183 0.94 15.77 -25.65
CA TRP A 183 -0.22 14.89 -25.71
C TRP A 183 -1.28 15.38 -26.70
N VAL A 184 -1.56 16.70 -26.73
CA VAL A 184 -2.46 17.29 -27.73
C VAL A 184 -1.96 17.05 -29.16
N GLU A 185 -0.65 17.14 -29.40
CA GLU A 185 -0.08 16.82 -30.72
C GLU A 185 -0.22 15.33 -31.08
N VAL A 186 -0.07 14.44 -30.09
CA VAL A 186 -0.28 12.98 -30.27
C VAL A 186 -1.74 12.68 -30.61
N GLN A 187 -2.69 13.29 -29.90
CA GLN A 187 -4.12 13.13 -30.19
C GLN A 187 -4.49 13.75 -31.54
N HIS A 188 -3.93 14.91 -31.88
CA HIS A 188 -4.16 15.56 -33.16
C HIS A 188 -3.62 14.72 -34.33
N LEU A 189 -2.49 14.05 -34.13
CA LEU A 189 -1.93 13.10 -35.09
C LEU A 189 -2.89 11.96 -35.41
N GLU A 190 -3.55 11.41 -34.39
CA GLU A 190 -4.60 10.40 -34.58
C GLU A 190 -5.83 10.98 -35.29
N LYS A 191 -6.35 12.14 -34.84
CA LYS A 191 -7.51 12.81 -35.48
C LYS A 191 -7.27 13.12 -36.96
N THR A 192 -6.03 13.39 -37.35
CA THR A 192 -5.63 13.71 -38.74
C THR A 192 -5.14 12.51 -39.54
N ALA A 193 -5.30 11.28 -39.03
CA ALA A 193 -4.86 10.04 -39.67
C ALA A 193 -3.40 10.08 -40.16
N GLY A 194 -2.52 10.72 -39.38
CA GLY A 194 -1.09 10.81 -39.69
C GLY A 194 -0.64 12.10 -40.38
N ALA A 195 -1.55 12.96 -40.88
CA ALA A 195 -1.15 14.13 -41.67
C ALA A 195 -0.31 15.16 -40.89
N SER A 196 -0.49 15.26 -39.57
CA SER A 196 0.28 16.17 -38.70
C SER A 196 1.56 15.56 -38.11
N LEU A 197 2.03 14.43 -38.65
CA LEU A 197 3.21 13.72 -38.15
C LEU A 197 4.48 14.61 -38.05
N PRO A 198 4.81 15.46 -39.05
CA PRO A 198 5.98 16.32 -38.96
C PRO A 198 5.93 17.28 -37.76
N THR A 199 4.74 17.77 -37.40
CA THR A 199 4.54 18.66 -36.25
C THR A 199 4.75 17.90 -34.94
N ALA A 200 4.15 16.72 -34.80
CA ALA A 200 4.30 15.90 -33.60
C ALA A 200 5.76 15.44 -33.38
N ILE A 201 6.45 15.00 -34.45
CA ILE A 201 7.88 14.65 -34.40
C ILE A 201 8.73 15.90 -34.09
N GLY A 202 8.43 17.04 -34.70
CA GLY A 202 9.13 18.30 -34.44
C GLY A 202 9.03 18.71 -32.97
N LYS A 203 7.83 18.60 -32.39
CA LYS A 203 7.58 18.85 -30.97
C LYS A 203 8.34 17.88 -30.08
N TYR A 204 8.25 16.57 -30.35
CA TYR A 204 8.99 15.54 -29.63
C TYR A 204 10.51 15.82 -29.59
N ARG A 205 11.11 16.10 -30.76
CA ARG A 205 12.54 16.40 -30.87
C ARG A 205 12.94 17.64 -30.07
N HIS A 206 12.09 18.68 -30.05
CA HIS A 206 12.32 19.86 -29.23
C HIS A 206 12.35 19.51 -27.74
N LEU A 207 11.42 18.68 -27.28
CA LEU A 207 11.31 18.28 -25.87
C LEU A 207 12.48 17.42 -25.40
N ILE A 208 12.89 16.42 -26.19
CA ILE A 208 14.06 15.59 -25.85
C ILE A 208 15.34 16.42 -25.81
N LYS A 209 15.50 17.38 -26.72
CA LYS A 209 16.64 18.29 -26.67
C LYS A 209 16.60 19.24 -25.46
N ARG A 210 15.41 19.70 -25.06
CA ARG A 210 15.25 20.61 -23.92
C ARG A 210 15.53 19.90 -22.59
N PHE A 211 15.06 18.67 -22.44
CA PHE A 211 15.21 17.84 -21.25
C PHE A 211 16.22 16.71 -21.51
N GLU A 212 17.35 17.05 -22.12
CA GLU A 212 18.38 16.09 -22.50
C GLU A 212 18.93 15.36 -21.26
N GLY A 213 19.01 14.03 -21.35
CA GLY A 213 19.45 13.17 -20.24
C GLY A 213 18.37 12.86 -19.20
N ASP A 214 17.19 13.47 -19.27
CA ASP A 214 16.06 13.16 -18.38
C ASP A 214 15.28 11.94 -18.88
N MET A 215 15.75 10.75 -18.44
CA MET A 215 15.17 9.47 -18.82
C MET A 215 13.72 9.31 -18.35
N GLU A 216 13.40 9.79 -17.15
CA GLU A 216 12.04 9.71 -16.61
C GLU A 216 11.07 10.55 -17.44
N PHE A 217 11.49 11.75 -17.84
CA PHE A 217 10.70 12.57 -18.75
C PHE A 217 10.51 11.90 -20.11
N HIS A 218 11.54 11.27 -20.68
CA HIS A 218 11.40 10.49 -21.92
C HIS A 218 10.38 9.35 -21.74
N PHE A 219 10.40 8.63 -20.61
CA PHE A 219 9.42 7.57 -20.34
C PHE A 219 7.98 8.10 -20.30
N ILE A 220 7.75 9.28 -19.72
CA ILE A 220 6.43 9.93 -19.72
C ILE A 220 5.97 10.24 -21.15
N LEU A 221 6.86 10.76 -22.01
CA LEU A 221 6.51 11.02 -23.42
C LEU A 221 6.22 9.70 -24.18
N LEU A 222 6.99 8.65 -23.90
CA LEU A 222 6.71 7.32 -24.45
C LEU A 222 5.34 6.82 -24.02
N ASP A 223 4.99 6.94 -22.74
CA ASP A 223 3.68 6.52 -22.21
C ASP A 223 2.52 7.27 -22.86
N LYS A 224 2.67 8.57 -23.13
CA LYS A 224 1.70 9.32 -23.92
C LYS A 224 1.64 8.80 -25.36
N ALA A 225 2.77 8.58 -26.01
CA ALA A 225 2.80 8.13 -27.41
C ALA A 225 2.18 6.74 -27.63
N ILE A 226 2.36 5.80 -26.70
CA ILE A 226 1.85 4.42 -26.82
C ILE A 226 0.36 4.26 -26.50
N GLN A 227 -0.28 5.26 -25.88
CA GLN A 227 -1.72 5.21 -25.58
C GLN A 227 -2.60 5.10 -26.83
N LEU A 228 -2.19 5.67 -27.96
CA LEU A 228 -2.96 5.70 -29.20
C LEU A 228 -2.35 4.77 -30.25
N SER A 229 -3.06 3.73 -30.66
CA SER A 229 -2.50 2.71 -31.57
C SER A 229 -2.23 3.22 -33.00
N ALA A 230 -2.80 4.36 -33.38
CA ALA A 230 -2.71 4.93 -34.73
C ALA A 230 -1.39 5.67 -35.03
N VAL A 231 -0.60 6.03 -34.01
CA VAL A 231 0.59 6.90 -34.15
C VAL A 231 1.91 6.13 -34.27
N ARG A 232 1.93 5.07 -35.09
CA ARG A 232 3.03 4.09 -35.15
C ARG A 232 4.41 4.69 -35.43
N GLU A 233 4.49 5.63 -36.37
CA GLU A 233 5.78 6.22 -36.74
C GLU A 233 6.34 7.08 -35.59
N LEU A 234 5.50 7.87 -34.92
CA LEU A 234 5.91 8.62 -33.73
C LEU A 234 6.38 7.69 -32.62
N GLN A 235 5.61 6.65 -32.30
CA GLN A 235 6.00 5.63 -31.30
C GLN A 235 7.36 5.00 -31.62
N CYS A 236 7.57 4.63 -32.88
CA CYS A 236 8.83 4.05 -33.33
C CYS A 236 10.02 5.01 -33.10
N ASN A 237 9.85 6.31 -33.40
CA ASN A 237 10.88 7.31 -33.14
C ASN A 237 11.17 7.43 -31.63
N VAL A 238 10.12 7.52 -30.80
CA VAL A 238 10.28 7.68 -29.34
C VAL A 238 10.98 6.48 -28.71
N VAL A 239 10.59 5.25 -29.09
CA VAL A 239 11.22 4.01 -28.60
C VAL A 239 12.66 3.89 -29.08
N ARG A 240 12.91 4.13 -30.37
CA ARG A 240 14.27 4.06 -30.95
C ARG A 240 15.22 5.00 -30.23
N ASP A 241 14.80 6.24 -30.01
CA ASP A 241 15.64 7.25 -29.37
C ASP A 241 15.88 6.89 -27.88
N MET A 242 14.88 6.32 -27.18
CA MET A 242 15.04 5.80 -25.82
C MET A 242 16.10 4.69 -25.75
N VAL A 243 16.03 3.72 -26.67
CA VAL A 243 16.99 2.60 -26.72
C VAL A 243 18.39 3.08 -27.03
N LYS A 244 18.55 4.02 -27.97
CA LYS A 244 19.85 4.60 -28.34
C LYS A 244 20.48 5.40 -27.21
N ASN A 245 19.71 6.27 -26.56
CA ASN A 245 20.24 7.19 -25.57
C ASN A 245 20.53 6.53 -24.21
N TYR A 246 19.78 5.47 -23.87
CA TYR A 246 19.82 4.88 -22.52
C TYR A 246 20.19 3.39 -22.50
N ARG A 247 20.88 2.89 -23.54
CA ARG A 247 21.34 1.48 -23.63
C ARG A 247 22.10 0.97 -22.40
N HIS A 248 22.81 1.85 -21.72
CA HIS A 248 23.61 1.54 -20.54
C HIS A 248 22.84 1.56 -19.21
N SER A 249 21.52 1.79 -19.25
CA SER A 249 20.65 1.85 -18.08
C SER A 249 19.75 0.62 -17.99
N GLU A 250 19.72 -0.02 -16.82
CA GLU A 250 18.79 -1.10 -16.49
C GLU A 250 17.32 -0.66 -16.55
N TYR A 251 17.03 0.61 -16.26
CA TYR A 251 15.67 1.15 -16.27
C TYR A 251 15.11 1.24 -17.68
N MET A 252 15.97 1.51 -18.68
CA MET A 252 15.57 1.46 -20.08
C MET A 252 15.18 0.03 -20.46
N TRP A 253 16.00 -0.97 -20.13
CA TRP A 253 15.69 -2.38 -20.41
C TRP A 253 14.40 -2.83 -19.72
N GLN A 254 14.18 -2.40 -18.47
CA GLN A 254 12.92 -2.64 -17.77
C GLN A 254 11.73 -2.00 -18.51
N LYS A 255 11.85 -0.74 -18.93
CA LYS A 255 10.78 -0.04 -19.66
C LYS A 255 10.50 -0.71 -21.00
N LEU A 256 11.55 -1.07 -21.75
CA LEU A 256 11.45 -1.77 -23.03
C LEU A 256 10.76 -3.13 -22.88
N ALA A 257 11.11 -3.90 -21.84
CA ALA A 257 10.50 -5.19 -21.57
C ALA A 257 8.99 -5.07 -21.26
N LYS A 258 8.58 -4.03 -20.53
CA LYS A 258 7.17 -3.72 -20.26
C LYS A 258 6.40 -3.39 -21.54
N ILE A 259 6.92 -2.50 -22.39
CA ILE A 259 6.21 -2.16 -23.64
C ILE A 259 6.17 -3.35 -24.62
N HIS A 260 7.20 -4.21 -24.64
CA HIS A 260 7.19 -5.46 -25.40
C HIS A 260 6.11 -6.43 -24.89
N PHE A 261 5.93 -6.51 -23.57
CA PHE A 261 4.86 -7.29 -22.97
C PHE A 261 3.47 -6.78 -23.34
N ASP A 262 3.30 -5.45 -23.41
CA ASP A 262 2.06 -4.78 -23.84
C ASP A 262 1.77 -4.94 -25.35
N GLY A 263 2.71 -5.51 -26.10
CA GLY A 263 2.58 -5.86 -27.51
C GLY A 263 3.32 -4.94 -28.48
N PHE A 264 4.00 -3.91 -28.00
CA PHE A 264 4.82 -3.01 -28.82
C PHE A 264 6.25 -3.57 -28.94
N ILE A 265 6.49 -4.40 -29.95
CA ILE A 265 7.74 -5.14 -30.13
C ILE A 265 8.72 -4.31 -30.98
N TYR A 266 9.82 -3.88 -30.36
CA TYR A 266 10.91 -3.19 -31.03
C TYR A 266 11.98 -4.18 -31.52
N HIS A 267 12.35 -4.09 -32.79
CA HIS A 267 13.41 -4.89 -33.38
C HIS A 267 14.69 -4.07 -33.51
N HIS A 268 15.76 -4.49 -32.81
CA HIS A 268 17.04 -3.79 -32.81
C HIS A 268 17.72 -3.74 -34.20
N GLU A 269 17.52 -4.75 -35.05
CA GLU A 269 18.17 -4.85 -36.36
C GLU A 269 17.53 -3.92 -37.41
N THR A 270 16.21 -3.85 -37.43
CA THR A 270 15.46 -3.03 -38.40
C THR A 270 15.14 -1.63 -37.86
N GLU A 271 15.33 -1.39 -36.56
CA GLU A 271 14.88 -0.20 -35.83
C GLU A 271 13.38 0.09 -36.01
N GLN A 272 12.58 -0.96 -36.21
CA GLN A 272 11.13 -0.87 -36.42
C GLN A 272 10.36 -1.33 -35.18
N LEU A 273 9.19 -0.72 -35.00
CA LEU A 273 8.23 -1.06 -33.96
C LEU A 273 7.02 -1.77 -34.58
N HIS A 274 6.75 -2.99 -34.12
CA HIS A 274 5.60 -3.78 -34.52
C HIS A 274 4.62 -3.92 -33.37
N TYR A 275 3.35 -4.16 -33.71
CA TYR A 275 2.31 -4.36 -32.71
C TYR A 275 1.69 -5.75 -32.83
N ASP A 276 1.79 -6.54 -31.77
CA ASP A 276 1.26 -7.90 -31.66
C ASP A 276 0.48 -8.06 -30.34
N LYS A 277 -0.82 -8.35 -30.44
CA LYS A 277 -1.71 -8.57 -29.28
C LYS A 277 -1.55 -9.97 -28.65
N ASN A 278 -0.74 -10.85 -29.23
CA ASN A 278 -0.56 -12.20 -28.73
C ASN A 278 0.17 -12.20 -27.37
N TYR A 279 -0.52 -12.68 -26.33
CA TYR A 279 0.02 -12.69 -24.97
C TYR A 279 1.30 -13.53 -24.80
N ILE A 280 1.39 -14.69 -25.45
CA ILE A 280 2.60 -15.54 -25.38
C ILE A 280 3.76 -14.86 -26.11
N SER A 281 3.47 -14.22 -27.24
CA SER A 281 4.45 -13.40 -27.96
C SER A 281 4.97 -12.25 -27.09
N GLY A 282 4.07 -11.52 -26.42
CA GLY A 282 4.44 -10.46 -25.47
C GLY A 282 5.35 -10.96 -24.34
N ILE A 283 5.02 -12.10 -23.72
CA ILE A 283 5.87 -12.73 -22.70
C ILE A 283 7.26 -13.06 -23.28
N ARG A 284 7.33 -13.73 -24.43
CA ARG A 284 8.60 -14.10 -25.07
C ARG A 284 9.47 -12.88 -25.36
N ASN A 285 8.88 -11.82 -25.92
CA ASN A 285 9.62 -10.61 -26.25
C ASN A 285 10.08 -9.86 -25.00
N CYS A 286 9.26 -9.81 -23.95
CA CYS A 286 9.63 -9.26 -22.65
C CYS A 286 10.85 -9.99 -22.05
N ILE A 287 10.80 -11.31 -21.98
CA ILE A 287 11.90 -12.14 -21.47
C ILE A 287 13.17 -11.92 -22.30
N LYS A 288 13.04 -12.00 -23.63
CA LYS A 288 14.16 -11.79 -24.55
C LYS A 288 14.82 -10.43 -24.33
N THR A 289 14.04 -9.38 -24.07
CA THR A 289 14.57 -8.05 -23.76
C THR A 289 15.42 -8.01 -22.50
N TYR A 290 15.01 -8.70 -21.43
CA TYR A 290 15.84 -8.82 -20.24
C TYR A 290 17.13 -9.61 -20.53
N GLU A 291 17.03 -10.74 -21.23
CA GLU A 291 18.19 -11.55 -21.61
C GLU A 291 19.18 -10.76 -22.49
N ASP A 292 18.70 -10.00 -23.45
CA ASP A 292 19.52 -9.16 -24.32
C ASP A 292 20.18 -8.03 -23.51
N GLY A 293 19.44 -7.37 -22.61
CA GLY A 293 20.02 -6.39 -21.70
C GLY A 293 21.09 -6.96 -20.76
N LEU A 294 20.98 -8.23 -20.36
CA LEU A 294 21.98 -8.90 -19.51
C LEU A 294 23.27 -9.26 -20.26
N LYS A 295 23.19 -9.48 -21.58
CA LYS A 295 24.34 -9.68 -22.47
C LYS A 295 25.12 -8.38 -22.72
N GLU A 296 24.48 -7.23 -22.57
CA GLU A 296 25.14 -5.93 -22.71
C GLU A 296 26.23 -5.70 -21.66
N ASN A 297 27.14 -4.80 -21.98
CA ASN A 297 28.22 -4.39 -21.07
C ASN A 297 27.73 -3.36 -20.04
N LEU A 298 26.79 -3.77 -19.20
CA LEU A 298 26.28 -2.97 -18.08
C LEU A 298 27.19 -3.08 -16.85
N PRO A 299 27.29 -2.02 -16.02
CA PRO A 299 27.98 -2.12 -14.74
C PRO A 299 27.40 -3.24 -13.86
N PRO A 300 28.20 -3.89 -12.98
CA PRO A 300 27.74 -5.02 -12.17
C PRO A 300 26.50 -4.71 -11.32
N ALA A 301 26.43 -3.51 -10.73
CA ALA A 301 25.27 -3.08 -9.95
C ALA A 301 23.99 -3.02 -10.81
N ASN A 302 24.09 -2.44 -12.01
CA ASN A 302 22.98 -2.34 -12.95
C ASN A 302 22.56 -3.72 -13.47
N LYS A 303 23.50 -4.65 -13.70
CA LYS A 303 23.16 -6.06 -14.02
C LYS A 303 22.39 -6.73 -12.88
N HIS A 304 22.77 -6.49 -11.64
CA HIS A 304 22.03 -7.02 -10.48
C HIS A 304 20.62 -6.42 -10.39
N ASN A 305 20.47 -5.11 -10.62
CA ASN A 305 19.16 -4.47 -10.67
C ASN A 305 18.31 -5.03 -11.82
N LEU A 306 18.90 -5.25 -12.99
CA LEU A 306 18.21 -5.82 -14.15
C LEU A 306 17.73 -7.25 -13.88
N TRP A 307 18.55 -8.09 -13.24
CA TRP A 307 18.13 -9.42 -12.78
C TRP A 307 16.95 -9.33 -11.80
N ASN A 308 16.98 -8.41 -10.83
CA ASN A 308 15.85 -8.22 -9.92
C ASN A 308 14.58 -7.84 -10.68
N PHE A 309 14.66 -6.89 -11.61
CA PHE A 309 13.51 -6.50 -12.44
C PHE A 309 12.99 -7.66 -13.30
N TYR A 310 13.88 -8.47 -13.85
CA TYR A 310 13.49 -9.63 -14.64
C TYR A 310 12.73 -10.65 -13.80
N ILE A 311 13.26 -11.02 -12.63
CA ILE A 311 12.63 -11.97 -11.71
C ILE A 311 11.31 -11.42 -11.17
N ASP A 312 11.25 -10.16 -10.75
CA ASP A 312 10.04 -9.52 -10.24
C ASP A 312 8.93 -9.51 -11.32
N HIS A 313 9.27 -9.21 -12.58
CA HIS A 313 8.31 -9.20 -13.69
C HIS A 313 7.83 -10.62 -14.06
N VAL A 314 8.71 -11.63 -14.01
CA VAL A 314 8.34 -13.05 -14.16
C VAL A 314 7.32 -13.46 -13.08
N ILE A 315 7.54 -13.05 -11.84
CA ILE A 315 6.60 -13.30 -10.73
C ILE A 315 5.25 -12.60 -10.99
N GLU A 316 5.27 -11.34 -11.41
CA GLU A 316 4.07 -10.55 -11.72
C GLU A 316 3.23 -11.20 -12.83
N ILE A 317 3.86 -11.59 -13.94
CA ILE A 317 3.19 -12.28 -15.06
C ILE A 317 2.55 -13.58 -14.58
N ARG A 318 3.20 -14.33 -13.67
CA ARG A 318 2.68 -15.59 -13.12
C ARG A 318 1.54 -15.39 -12.12
N LYS A 319 1.47 -14.26 -11.42
CA LYS A 319 0.34 -13.92 -10.55
C LYS A 319 -0.91 -13.48 -11.33
N SER A 320 -0.79 -13.21 -12.63
CA SER A 320 -1.90 -12.81 -13.50
C SER A 320 -3.00 -13.88 -13.63
N TYR A 321 -4.25 -13.43 -13.67
CA TYR A 321 -5.44 -14.26 -13.87
C TYR A 321 -5.43 -15.09 -15.16
N ARG A 322 -4.60 -14.72 -16.14
CA ARG A 322 -4.48 -15.40 -17.45
C ARG A 322 -3.81 -16.77 -17.37
N MET A 323 -3.25 -17.14 -16.21
CA MET A 323 -2.65 -18.46 -15.94
C MET A 323 -3.66 -19.63 -15.89
N LYS A 324 -4.97 -19.36 -16.10
CA LYS A 324 -5.99 -20.41 -16.24
C LYS A 324 -5.82 -21.27 -17.51
N LYS A 325 -5.17 -20.75 -18.56
CA LYS A 325 -4.90 -21.53 -19.77
C LYS A 325 -3.65 -22.38 -19.58
N GLU A 326 -3.81 -23.70 -19.71
CA GLU A 326 -2.73 -24.67 -19.47
C GLU A 326 -1.48 -24.43 -20.32
N THR A 327 -1.64 -24.12 -21.60
CA THR A 327 -0.50 -23.84 -22.50
C THR A 327 0.32 -22.63 -22.05
N ILE A 328 -0.33 -21.57 -21.56
CA ILE A 328 0.33 -20.37 -21.02
C ILE A 328 1.02 -20.71 -19.70
N ARG A 329 0.34 -21.46 -18.83
CA ARG A 329 0.88 -21.91 -17.54
C ARG A 329 2.13 -22.76 -17.70
N ASN A 330 2.12 -23.74 -18.61
CA ASN A 330 3.27 -24.63 -18.84
C ASN A 330 4.47 -23.83 -19.38
N PHE A 331 4.24 -22.99 -20.39
CA PHE A 331 5.26 -22.09 -20.93
C PHE A 331 5.83 -21.14 -19.85
N MET A 332 4.98 -20.61 -18.97
CA MET A 332 5.41 -19.73 -17.90
C MET A 332 6.20 -20.47 -16.81
N ASN A 333 5.81 -21.69 -16.47
CA ASN A 333 6.54 -22.51 -15.51
C ASN A 333 7.95 -22.83 -16.03
N GLU A 334 8.09 -23.24 -17.30
CA GLU A 334 9.40 -23.46 -17.94
C GLU A 334 10.24 -22.17 -17.96
N THR A 335 9.61 -21.05 -18.30
CA THR A 335 10.25 -19.73 -18.26
C THR A 335 10.77 -19.39 -16.87
N MET A 336 9.93 -19.56 -15.85
CA MET A 336 10.27 -19.26 -14.47
C MET A 336 11.45 -20.13 -14.01
N GLU A 337 11.39 -21.44 -14.23
CA GLU A 337 12.47 -22.35 -13.85
C GLU A 337 13.81 -21.93 -14.46
N ARG A 338 13.80 -21.59 -15.75
CA ARG A 338 15.00 -21.15 -16.45
C ARG A 338 15.52 -19.82 -15.92
N ALA A 339 14.65 -18.80 -15.80
CA ALA A 339 15.03 -17.47 -15.35
C ALA A 339 15.61 -17.47 -13.92
N PHE A 340 15.00 -18.22 -13.02
CA PHE A 340 15.46 -18.31 -11.63
C PHE A 340 16.77 -19.10 -11.51
N GLN A 341 16.91 -20.20 -12.25
CA GLN A 341 18.17 -20.94 -12.29
C GLN A 341 19.31 -20.08 -12.85
N GLU A 342 19.09 -19.41 -13.99
CA GLU A 342 20.10 -18.52 -14.57
C GLU A 342 20.47 -17.39 -13.60
N ALA A 343 19.50 -16.80 -12.90
CA ALA A 343 19.76 -15.77 -11.89
C ALA A 343 20.57 -16.30 -10.69
N HIS A 344 20.31 -17.54 -10.26
CA HIS A 344 21.09 -18.21 -9.22
C HIS A 344 22.54 -18.46 -9.68
N ASP A 345 22.73 -19.06 -10.85
CA ASP A 345 24.04 -19.39 -11.41
C ASP A 345 24.90 -18.14 -11.60
N ASN A 346 24.27 -17.01 -11.95
CA ASN A 346 24.92 -15.70 -12.07
C ASN A 346 25.11 -14.97 -10.73
N LYS A 347 24.80 -15.59 -9.58
CA LYS A 347 24.89 -15.01 -8.23
C LYS A 347 24.09 -13.70 -8.07
N ALA A 348 23.01 -13.58 -8.84
CA ALA A 348 22.16 -12.40 -8.88
C ALA A 348 20.87 -12.59 -8.06
N LEU A 349 20.42 -13.82 -7.84
CA LEU A 349 19.29 -14.14 -6.97
C LEU A 349 19.72 -13.99 -5.49
N ARG A 350 19.45 -12.83 -4.88
CA ARG A 350 19.91 -12.51 -3.52
C ARG A 350 18.80 -12.24 -2.51
N LYS A 351 17.55 -12.13 -2.96
CA LYS A 351 16.41 -11.91 -2.08
C LYS A 351 15.84 -13.25 -1.62
N ALA A 352 15.63 -13.39 -0.31
CA ALA A 352 15.00 -14.60 0.25
C ALA A 352 13.60 -14.85 -0.35
N GLU A 353 12.83 -13.78 -0.53
CA GLU A 353 11.48 -13.83 -1.11
C GLU A 353 11.45 -14.48 -2.49
N HIS A 354 12.49 -14.28 -3.30
CA HIS A 354 12.60 -14.91 -4.63
C HIS A 354 12.82 -16.42 -4.52
N TYR A 355 13.75 -16.86 -3.66
CA TYR A 355 13.96 -18.29 -3.42
C TYR A 355 12.73 -18.97 -2.83
N ILE A 356 12.07 -18.33 -1.87
CA ILE A 356 10.84 -18.85 -1.26
C ILE A 356 9.74 -18.97 -2.32
N TYR A 357 9.59 -17.95 -3.17
CA TYR A 357 8.64 -18.01 -4.28
C TYR A 357 8.96 -19.16 -5.24
N TRP A 358 10.23 -19.33 -5.62
CA TRP A 358 10.66 -20.41 -6.50
C TRP A 358 10.38 -21.79 -5.89
N ALA A 359 10.79 -22.01 -4.64
CA ALA A 359 10.58 -23.27 -3.93
C ALA A 359 9.09 -23.63 -3.77
N ASN A 360 8.20 -22.65 -3.56
CA ASN A 360 6.77 -22.89 -3.43
C ASN A 360 6.07 -23.16 -4.78
N ASN A 361 6.71 -22.83 -5.91
CA ASN A 361 6.07 -22.82 -7.23
C ASN A 361 6.78 -23.68 -8.28
N THR A 362 7.85 -24.38 -7.87
CA THR A 362 8.59 -25.28 -8.73
C THR A 362 7.86 -26.60 -8.94
N ASN A 363 8.12 -27.24 -10.09
CA ASN A 363 7.77 -28.64 -10.32
C ASN A 363 8.94 -29.59 -9.98
N LYS A 364 10.09 -29.04 -9.59
CA LYS A 364 11.28 -29.80 -9.15
C LYS A 364 11.21 -30.03 -7.64
N ASP A 365 12.24 -30.69 -7.12
CA ASP A 365 12.41 -30.91 -5.69
C ASP A 365 12.66 -29.58 -4.95
N CYS A 366 11.63 -29.11 -4.24
CA CYS A 366 11.66 -27.81 -3.54
C CYS A 366 12.80 -27.72 -2.51
N HIS A 367 13.18 -28.84 -1.88
CA HIS A 367 14.27 -28.87 -0.91
C HIS A 367 15.64 -28.57 -1.52
N MET A 368 15.87 -28.95 -2.79
CA MET A 368 17.14 -28.63 -3.48
C MET A 368 17.30 -27.11 -3.63
N ILE A 369 16.23 -26.42 -4.04
CA ILE A 369 16.21 -24.96 -4.16
C ILE A 369 16.45 -24.31 -2.79
N LEU A 370 15.83 -24.84 -1.73
CA LEU A 370 16.02 -24.32 -0.37
C LEU A 370 17.45 -24.55 0.16
N ILE A 371 18.09 -25.68 -0.19
CA ILE A 371 19.51 -25.93 0.13
C ILE A 371 20.42 -24.91 -0.58
N GLU A 372 20.19 -24.64 -1.86
CA GLU A 372 20.91 -23.59 -2.60
C GLU A 372 20.67 -22.21 -1.97
N ALA A 373 19.42 -21.93 -1.59
CA ALA A 373 19.01 -20.66 -1.00
C ALA A 373 19.73 -20.37 0.31
N VAL A 374 19.84 -21.35 1.23
CA VAL A 374 20.59 -21.16 2.49
C VAL A 374 22.09 -21.00 2.25
N GLY A 375 22.62 -21.50 1.13
CA GLY A 375 24.01 -21.25 0.72
C GLY A 375 24.28 -19.78 0.36
N VAL A 376 23.28 -19.09 -0.20
CA VAL A 376 23.35 -17.70 -0.66
C VAL A 376 22.89 -16.72 0.42
N VAL A 377 21.72 -16.95 1.01
CA VAL A 377 21.05 -16.07 1.98
C VAL A 377 21.02 -16.74 3.37
N LYS A 378 22.22 -16.89 3.94
CA LYS A 378 22.48 -17.68 5.15
C LYS A 378 21.74 -17.22 6.40
N ASP A 379 21.38 -15.94 6.48
CA ASP A 379 20.91 -15.31 7.69
C ASP A 379 19.37 -15.13 7.73
N ASN A 380 18.66 -15.64 6.71
CA ASN A 380 17.21 -15.56 6.62
C ASN A 380 16.52 -16.74 7.33
N VAL A 381 15.77 -16.43 8.40
CA VAL A 381 15.09 -17.42 9.24
C VAL A 381 14.04 -18.23 8.47
N GLU A 382 13.29 -17.59 7.57
CA GLU A 382 12.16 -18.23 6.88
C GLU A 382 12.61 -19.36 5.94
N ILE A 383 13.73 -19.18 5.22
CA ILE A 383 14.29 -20.22 4.36
C ILE A 383 14.70 -21.44 5.20
N TRP A 384 15.39 -21.22 6.32
CA TRP A 384 15.80 -22.31 7.22
C TRP A 384 14.61 -23.04 7.83
N VAL A 385 13.58 -22.31 8.25
CA VAL A 385 12.33 -22.89 8.75
C VAL A 385 11.67 -23.75 7.69
N LYS A 386 11.51 -23.26 6.46
CA LYS A 386 10.93 -24.02 5.35
C LYS A 386 11.73 -25.28 5.02
N LEU A 387 13.06 -25.18 5.00
CA LEU A 387 13.94 -26.32 4.72
C LEU A 387 13.85 -27.38 5.82
N LEU A 388 13.87 -26.95 7.09
CA LEU A 388 13.75 -27.86 8.23
C LEU A 388 12.37 -28.53 8.28
N SER A 389 11.30 -27.76 8.09
CA SER A 389 9.93 -28.29 8.03
C SER A 389 9.78 -29.34 6.94
N TYR A 390 10.38 -29.15 5.76
CA TYR A 390 10.35 -30.17 4.70
C TYR A 390 10.90 -31.53 5.16
N PHE A 391 12.08 -31.55 5.81
CA PHE A 391 12.68 -32.81 6.27
C PHE A 391 11.95 -33.41 7.47
N VAL A 392 11.34 -32.59 8.33
CA VAL A 392 10.46 -33.02 9.41
C VAL A 392 9.19 -33.67 8.85
N ASP A 393 8.56 -33.05 7.85
CA ASP A 393 7.34 -33.58 7.22
C ASP A 393 7.62 -34.86 6.43
N PHE A 394 8.82 -35.00 5.87
CA PHE A 394 9.29 -36.23 5.23
C PHE A 394 9.75 -37.32 6.22
N ASP A 395 9.70 -37.03 7.53
CA ASP A 395 10.13 -37.92 8.62
C ASP A 395 11.59 -38.40 8.49
N SER A 396 12.48 -37.50 8.05
CA SER A 396 13.91 -37.77 7.92
C SER A 396 14.69 -37.12 9.07
N LEU A 397 14.87 -37.86 10.17
CA LEU A 397 15.58 -37.37 11.36
C LEU A 397 17.03 -36.93 11.05
N GLU A 398 17.77 -37.72 10.29
CA GLU A 398 19.18 -37.44 9.96
C GLU A 398 19.31 -36.10 9.23
N MET A 399 18.56 -35.91 8.15
CA MET A 399 18.57 -34.67 7.37
C MET A 399 18.04 -33.49 8.18
N ALA A 400 16.97 -33.68 8.96
CA ALA A 400 16.42 -32.63 9.82
C ALA A 400 17.46 -32.14 10.85
N ILE A 401 18.25 -33.05 11.43
CA ILE A 401 19.28 -32.69 12.40
C ILE A 401 20.46 -31.98 11.75
N GLU A 402 20.90 -32.42 10.57
CA GLU A 402 21.95 -31.73 9.82
C GLU A 402 21.55 -30.28 9.49
N VAL A 403 20.34 -30.09 8.96
CA VAL A 403 19.78 -28.78 8.64
C VAL A 403 19.61 -27.94 9.89
N PHE A 404 19.08 -28.51 10.97
CA PHE A 404 18.92 -27.82 12.25
C PHE A 404 20.26 -27.30 12.77
N GLN A 405 21.29 -28.15 12.83
CA GLN A 405 22.61 -27.75 13.32
C GLN A 405 23.26 -26.69 12.43
N ALA A 406 23.14 -26.82 11.11
CA ALA A 406 23.64 -25.82 10.17
C ALA A 406 22.90 -24.48 10.32
N GLY A 407 21.57 -24.52 10.42
CA GLY A 407 20.71 -23.35 10.58
C GLY A 407 20.94 -22.63 11.90
N VAL A 408 21.11 -23.37 13.00
CA VAL A 408 21.44 -22.78 14.31
C VAL A 408 22.78 -22.05 14.26
N ARG A 409 23.81 -22.62 13.62
CA ARG A 409 25.09 -21.94 13.42
C ARG A 409 24.97 -20.67 12.58
N ALA A 410 24.15 -20.70 11.52
CA ALA A 410 23.97 -19.58 10.61
C ALA A 410 23.13 -18.44 11.21
N LEU A 411 22.04 -18.77 11.92
CA LEU A 411 21.09 -17.81 12.47
C LEU A 411 21.47 -17.28 13.85
N THR A 412 22.37 -17.97 14.57
CA THR A 412 22.84 -17.56 15.89
C THR A 412 21.69 -17.37 16.89
N ASN A 413 21.51 -16.17 17.46
CA ASN A 413 20.42 -15.88 18.39
C ASN A 413 19.02 -15.91 17.76
N ARG A 414 18.91 -15.84 16.42
CA ARG A 414 17.62 -15.91 15.69
C ARG A 414 17.16 -17.34 15.39
N SER A 415 17.86 -18.36 15.90
CA SER A 415 17.56 -19.76 15.58
C SER A 415 16.43 -20.38 16.39
N LEU A 416 15.82 -19.66 17.33
CA LEU A 416 14.76 -20.18 18.21
C LEU A 416 13.63 -20.92 17.46
N PRO A 417 13.11 -20.43 16.31
CA PRO A 417 12.10 -21.17 15.56
C PRO A 417 12.53 -22.57 15.13
N LEU A 418 13.83 -22.77 14.83
CA LEU A 418 14.36 -24.09 14.46
C LEU A 418 14.34 -25.05 15.65
N TRP A 419 14.67 -24.56 16.86
CA TRP A 419 14.58 -25.35 18.09
C TRP A 419 13.15 -25.81 18.35
N GLN A 420 12.18 -24.90 18.21
CA GLN A 420 10.76 -25.20 18.41
C GLN A 420 10.28 -26.32 17.49
N ILE A 421 10.67 -26.28 16.21
CA ILE A 421 10.30 -27.29 15.21
C ILE A 421 10.91 -28.65 15.58
N VAL A 422 12.21 -28.73 15.87
CA VAL A 422 12.87 -30.01 16.19
C VAL A 422 12.35 -30.60 17.51
N ILE A 423 12.12 -29.76 18.53
CA ILE A 423 11.56 -30.22 19.81
C ILE A 423 10.19 -30.84 19.60
N LEU A 424 9.30 -30.16 18.88
CA LEU A 424 7.97 -30.67 18.60
C LEU A 424 8.02 -31.96 17.79
N TYR A 425 8.87 -32.03 16.76
CA TYR A 425 9.07 -33.25 15.98
C TYR A 425 9.54 -34.40 16.86
N MET A 426 10.65 -34.23 17.59
CA MET A 426 11.24 -35.26 18.44
C MET A 426 10.34 -35.70 19.59
N GLN A 427 9.53 -34.81 20.17
CA GLN A 427 8.54 -35.17 21.19
C GLN A 427 7.57 -36.23 20.67
N ASN A 428 7.19 -36.16 19.39
CA ASN A 428 6.23 -37.08 18.79
C ASN A 428 6.87 -38.33 18.19
N THR A 429 8.10 -38.24 17.66
CA THR A 429 8.74 -39.33 16.90
C THR A 429 9.92 -39.99 17.61
N HIS A 430 10.71 -39.24 18.38
CA HIS A 430 11.96 -39.69 19.00
C HIS A 430 12.13 -39.26 20.47
N PRO A 431 11.19 -39.59 21.36
CA PRO A 431 11.17 -39.07 22.74
C PRO A 431 12.41 -39.45 23.57
N LYS A 432 13.13 -40.51 23.18
CA LYS A 432 14.38 -40.92 23.85
C LYS A 432 15.55 -39.95 23.62
N LEU A 433 15.56 -39.25 22.49
CA LEU A 433 16.63 -38.30 22.12
C LEU A 433 16.35 -36.89 22.66
N LEU A 434 15.09 -36.61 23.02
CA LEU A 434 14.64 -35.30 23.47
C LEU A 434 15.39 -34.79 24.71
N LYS A 435 15.74 -35.67 25.65
CA LYS A 435 16.53 -35.30 26.83
C LYS A 435 17.88 -34.68 26.44
N GLN A 436 18.57 -35.25 25.45
CA GLN A 436 19.86 -34.75 25.00
C GLN A 436 19.69 -33.36 24.37
N LEU A 437 18.66 -33.18 23.52
CA LEU A 437 18.37 -31.89 22.90
C LEU A 437 18.10 -30.80 23.94
N TYR A 438 17.33 -31.10 24.99
CA TYR A 438 17.09 -30.16 26.08
C TYR A 438 18.34 -29.81 26.87
N GLN A 439 19.21 -30.80 27.14
CA GLN A 439 20.49 -30.55 27.83
C GLN A 439 21.41 -29.63 27.01
N GLU A 440 21.47 -29.84 25.69
CA GLU A 440 22.24 -28.99 24.78
C GLU A 440 21.63 -27.58 24.69
N GLY A 441 20.31 -27.47 24.53
CA GLY A 441 19.60 -26.19 24.43
C GLY A 441 19.64 -25.36 25.71
N ALA A 442 19.58 -25.99 26.89
CA ALA A 442 19.64 -25.30 28.19
C ALA A 442 21.00 -24.62 28.43
N ARG A 443 22.07 -25.18 27.85
CA ARG A 443 23.45 -24.67 27.92
C ARG A 443 23.84 -23.84 26.69
N TYR A 444 22.90 -23.57 25.79
CA TYR A 444 23.21 -22.89 24.54
C TYR A 444 23.67 -21.44 24.80
N PRO A 445 24.66 -20.91 24.05
CA PRO A 445 25.24 -19.59 24.34
C PRO A 445 24.28 -18.41 24.21
N TYR A 446 23.24 -18.51 23.37
CA TYR A 446 22.31 -17.42 23.14
C TYR A 446 21.13 -17.48 24.12
N LYS A 447 20.88 -16.35 24.79
CA LYS A 447 19.84 -16.21 25.81
C LYS A 447 18.43 -16.52 25.29
N GLU A 448 18.15 -16.16 24.04
CA GLU A 448 16.86 -16.36 23.38
C GLU A 448 16.52 -17.86 23.28
N ILE A 449 17.54 -18.70 23.19
CA ILE A 449 17.40 -20.16 23.14
C ILE A 449 17.40 -20.72 24.55
N ASN A 450 18.42 -20.41 25.36
CA ASN A 450 18.56 -21.07 26.66
C ASN A 450 17.41 -20.73 27.64
N LEU A 451 16.91 -19.49 27.66
CA LEU A 451 15.80 -19.06 28.52
C LEU A 451 14.48 -19.73 28.11
N TYR A 452 14.32 -20.06 26.82
CA TYR A 452 13.18 -20.80 26.32
C TYR A 452 13.25 -22.29 26.66
N ILE A 453 14.44 -22.89 26.55
CA ILE A 453 14.63 -24.33 26.72
C ILE A 453 14.63 -24.77 28.19
N ARG A 454 15.21 -23.98 29.11
CA ARG A 454 15.35 -24.39 30.52
C ARG A 454 14.01 -24.72 31.19
N PRO A 455 12.94 -23.90 31.08
CA PRO A 455 11.64 -24.25 31.64
C PRO A 455 11.03 -25.51 31.02
N GLN A 456 11.18 -25.72 29.71
CA GLN A 456 10.69 -26.92 29.02
C GLN A 456 11.43 -28.17 29.43
N TYR A 457 12.74 -28.06 29.67
CA TYR A 457 13.51 -29.18 30.17
C TYR A 457 13.06 -29.58 31.58
N LEU A 458 12.79 -28.58 32.42
CA LEU A 458 12.24 -28.79 33.76
C LEU A 458 10.87 -29.47 33.71
N GLU A 459 9.97 -28.99 32.85
CA GLU A 459 8.65 -29.59 32.61
C GLU A 459 8.77 -31.06 32.19
N TRP A 460 9.61 -31.33 31.19
CA TRP A 460 9.86 -32.69 30.72
C TRP A 460 10.35 -33.59 31.86
N CYS A 461 11.24 -33.09 32.73
CA CYS A 461 11.76 -33.85 33.87
C CYS A 461 10.67 -34.16 34.90
N VAL A 462 9.77 -33.21 35.21
CA VAL A 462 8.63 -33.46 36.11
C VAL A 462 7.76 -34.59 35.58
N LEU A 463 7.41 -34.53 34.29
CA LEU A 463 6.50 -35.48 33.66
C LEU A 463 7.08 -36.90 33.57
N HIS A 464 8.41 -37.04 33.42
CA HIS A 464 9.05 -38.34 33.16
C HIS A 464 9.84 -38.91 34.35
N ASN A 465 10.38 -38.07 35.23
CA ASN A 465 11.27 -38.46 36.32
C ASN A 465 10.75 -38.10 37.71
N GLY A 466 9.63 -37.38 37.80
CA GLY A 466 8.99 -36.96 39.04
C GLY A 466 9.72 -35.83 39.78
N ILE A 467 9.05 -35.29 40.80
CA ILE A 467 9.44 -34.03 41.46
C ILE A 467 10.82 -34.06 42.14
N LEU A 468 11.29 -35.21 42.63
CA LEU A 468 12.60 -35.30 43.29
C LEU A 468 13.73 -35.03 42.28
N SER A 469 13.69 -35.68 41.12
CA SER A 469 14.63 -35.46 40.02
C SER A 469 14.55 -34.04 39.47
N THR A 470 13.33 -33.47 39.42
CA THR A 470 13.11 -32.08 39.01
C THR A 470 13.81 -31.09 39.94
N ARG A 471 13.76 -31.31 41.26
CA ARG A 471 14.45 -30.45 42.24
C ARG A 471 15.96 -30.44 42.02
N GLU A 472 16.54 -31.60 41.73
CA GLU A 472 17.96 -31.72 41.40
C GLU A 472 18.28 -30.95 40.12
N LEU A 473 17.52 -31.17 39.05
CA LEU A 473 17.69 -30.47 37.78
C LEU A 473 17.52 -28.95 37.92
N PHE A 474 16.53 -28.49 38.68
CA PHE A 474 16.32 -27.07 38.95
C PHE A 474 17.55 -26.43 39.59
N ASN A 475 18.16 -27.10 40.56
CA ASN A 475 19.38 -26.61 41.21
C ASN A 475 20.57 -26.53 40.25
N GLU A 476 20.63 -27.38 39.22
CA GLU A 476 21.64 -27.25 38.17
C GLU A 476 21.33 -26.09 37.21
N LEU A 477 20.08 -25.97 36.77
CA LEU A 477 19.67 -24.98 35.77
C LEU A 477 19.65 -23.54 36.29
N LYS A 478 19.36 -23.34 37.58
CA LYS A 478 19.29 -22.00 38.20
C LYS A 478 20.65 -21.31 38.30
N GLU A 479 21.74 -22.09 38.40
CA GLU A 479 23.11 -21.57 38.50
C GLU A 479 23.66 -21.15 37.14
N MET A 480 22.91 -21.35 36.05
CA MET A 480 23.33 -21.00 34.70
C MET A 480 22.94 -19.56 34.34
N GLU A 481 23.87 -18.82 33.76
CA GLU A 481 23.61 -17.48 33.21
C GLU A 481 22.96 -17.54 31.82
N PRO A 482 22.09 -16.58 31.43
CA PRO A 482 21.49 -15.55 32.28
C PRO A 482 20.40 -16.13 33.20
N GLU A 483 20.07 -15.39 34.25
CA GLU A 483 18.97 -15.73 35.16
C GLU A 483 17.63 -15.92 34.40
N CYS A 484 16.88 -16.98 34.73
CA CYS A 484 15.65 -17.36 34.04
C CYS A 484 14.45 -17.32 35.00
N LYS A 485 13.65 -16.26 34.94
CA LYS A 485 12.47 -16.09 35.82
C LYS A 485 11.46 -17.22 35.63
N GLU A 486 11.19 -17.60 34.38
CA GLU A 486 10.22 -18.62 34.01
C GLU A 486 10.58 -19.98 34.63
N LEU A 487 11.88 -20.28 34.80
CA LEU A 487 12.35 -21.50 35.47
C LEU A 487 11.88 -21.55 36.93
N TYR A 488 11.98 -20.44 37.66
CA TYR A 488 11.51 -20.34 39.05
C TYR A 488 9.98 -20.44 39.11
N THR A 489 9.28 -19.72 38.24
CA THR A 489 7.80 -19.76 38.19
C THR A 489 7.29 -21.17 37.90
N SER A 490 7.90 -21.90 36.96
CA SER A 490 7.57 -23.30 36.67
C SER A 490 7.86 -24.20 37.87
N MET A 491 9.01 -24.05 38.53
CA MET A 491 9.32 -24.86 39.72
C MET A 491 8.31 -24.64 40.86
N ILE A 492 7.90 -23.39 41.10
CA ILE A 492 6.88 -23.05 42.10
C ILE A 492 5.54 -23.71 41.75
N SER A 493 5.11 -23.68 40.49
CA SER A 493 3.84 -24.28 40.08
C SER A 493 3.85 -25.80 40.27
N TYR A 494 4.95 -26.47 39.93
CA TYR A 494 5.11 -27.92 40.13
C TYR A 494 5.16 -28.33 41.60
N GLU A 495 5.74 -27.51 42.48
CA GLU A 495 5.73 -27.74 43.92
C GLU A 495 4.33 -27.58 44.51
N LYS A 496 3.57 -26.58 44.05
CA LYS A 496 2.17 -26.38 44.47
C LYS A 496 1.24 -27.51 44.05
N SER A 497 1.51 -28.15 42.92
CA SER A 497 0.68 -29.24 42.40
C SER A 497 0.94 -30.60 43.06
N GLN A 498 1.93 -30.71 43.97
CA GLN A 498 2.20 -31.96 44.68
C GLN A 498 1.16 -32.22 45.79
N SER A 499 0.91 -33.50 46.08
CA SER A 499 0.07 -33.91 47.21
C SER A 499 0.71 -33.56 48.56
N SER A 500 -0.13 -33.29 49.56
CA SER A 500 0.22 -32.69 50.86
C SER A 500 1.29 -33.41 51.68
N SER A 501 1.62 -34.68 51.38
CA SER A 501 2.71 -35.41 52.01
C SER A 501 4.11 -35.02 51.48
N ASN A 502 4.21 -34.42 50.30
CA ASN A 502 5.47 -34.02 49.65
C ASN A 502 5.65 -32.50 49.50
N THR A 503 4.59 -31.73 49.70
CA THR A 503 4.58 -30.26 49.60
C THR A 503 5.01 -29.63 50.92
N LYS A 504 6.28 -29.24 51.00
CA LYS A 504 6.77 -28.44 52.13
C LYS A 504 6.53 -26.97 51.80
N LEU A 505 5.56 -26.34 52.47
CA LEU A 505 5.32 -24.89 52.41
C LEU A 505 6.64 -24.09 52.53
N GLY A 506 7.57 -24.55 53.37
CA GLY A 506 8.89 -23.95 53.51
C GLY A 506 9.75 -23.99 52.23
N SER A 507 9.64 -25.02 51.39
CA SER A 507 10.35 -25.10 50.11
C SER A 507 9.78 -24.11 49.09
N ILE A 508 8.45 -23.96 49.03
CA ILE A 508 7.79 -23.00 48.14
C ILE A 508 8.14 -21.56 48.57
N ARG A 509 8.13 -21.28 49.87
CA ARG A 509 8.60 -19.99 50.41
C ARG A 509 10.02 -19.67 50.00
N LYS A 510 10.93 -20.65 50.08
CA LYS A 510 12.32 -20.48 49.66
C LYS A 510 12.40 -20.11 48.18
N LEU A 511 11.67 -20.79 47.30
CA LEU A 511 11.64 -20.47 45.88
C LEU A 511 11.12 -19.06 45.61
N TYR A 512 10.05 -18.63 46.29
CA TYR A 512 9.56 -17.27 46.19
C TYR A 512 10.57 -16.22 46.65
N ASN A 513 11.23 -16.46 47.79
CA ASN A 513 12.29 -15.58 48.27
C ASN A 513 13.45 -15.50 47.27
N ASP A 514 13.91 -16.63 46.73
CA ASP A 514 14.97 -16.68 45.73
C ASP A 514 14.56 -15.91 44.46
N THR A 515 13.30 -16.04 44.04
CA THR A 515 12.74 -15.32 42.87
C THR A 515 12.67 -13.82 43.11
N CYS A 516 12.22 -13.40 44.29
CA CYS A 516 12.14 -11.99 44.68
C CYS A 516 13.53 -11.35 44.81
N ASN A 517 14.52 -12.11 45.28
CA ASN A 517 15.90 -11.64 45.38
C ASN A 517 16.53 -11.44 44.00
N ALA A 518 16.31 -12.36 43.06
CA ALA A 518 16.88 -12.28 41.71
C ALA A 518 16.19 -11.21 40.84
N PHE A 519 14.85 -11.18 40.81
CA PHE A 519 14.08 -10.39 39.84
C PHE A 519 13.32 -9.21 40.44
N GLY A 520 13.19 -9.16 41.77
CA GLY A 520 12.30 -8.23 42.46
C GLY A 520 12.70 -6.77 42.42
N GLN A 521 13.90 -6.42 41.94
CA GLN A 521 14.30 -5.02 41.82
C GLN A 521 13.50 -4.27 40.73
N LYS A 522 13.14 -4.96 39.65
CA LYS A 522 12.48 -4.36 38.46
C LYS A 522 11.13 -4.98 38.12
N ASP A 523 10.72 -6.00 38.87
CA ASP A 523 9.50 -6.75 38.61
C ASP A 523 8.64 -6.77 39.87
N ILE A 524 7.57 -5.96 39.88
CA ILE A 524 6.61 -5.98 40.99
C ILE A 524 5.84 -7.30 41.06
N GLY A 525 5.68 -7.99 39.91
CA GLY A 525 4.88 -9.21 39.79
C GLY A 525 5.40 -10.33 40.67
N VAL A 526 6.72 -10.49 40.80
CA VAL A 526 7.29 -11.55 41.66
C VAL A 526 6.95 -11.34 43.14
N TRP A 527 6.90 -10.09 43.60
CA TRP A 527 6.50 -9.74 44.96
C TRP A 527 5.00 -9.97 45.17
N ILE A 528 4.19 -9.58 44.19
CA ILE A 528 2.74 -9.77 44.23
C ILE A 528 2.38 -11.25 44.27
N ASP A 529 3.03 -12.09 43.46
CA ASP A 529 2.83 -13.55 43.46
C ASP A 529 3.24 -14.18 44.80
N CYS A 530 4.32 -13.68 45.42
CA CYS A 530 4.77 -14.11 46.73
C CYS A 530 3.76 -13.74 47.84
N ILE A 531 3.27 -12.49 47.84
CA ILE A 531 2.25 -12.02 48.78
C ILE A 531 0.95 -12.81 48.63
N ARG A 532 0.49 -13.00 47.39
CA ARG A 532 -0.70 -13.81 47.09
C ARG A 532 -0.57 -15.23 47.61
N PHE A 533 0.61 -15.84 47.45
CA PHE A 533 0.87 -17.16 48.00
C PHE A 533 0.74 -17.21 49.53
N GLU A 534 1.26 -16.22 50.25
CA GLU A 534 1.12 -16.18 51.71
C GLU A 534 -0.32 -15.95 52.17
N TYR A 535 -1.12 -15.18 51.41
CA TYR A 535 -2.56 -15.07 51.67
C TYR A 535 -3.29 -16.40 51.50
N MET A 536 -3.03 -17.11 50.40
CA MET A 536 -3.78 -18.32 50.04
C MET A 536 -3.40 -19.56 50.85
N TYR A 537 -2.11 -19.73 51.15
CA TYR A 537 -1.57 -20.99 51.68
C TYR A 537 -0.67 -20.83 52.90
N GLY A 538 -0.29 -19.58 53.21
CA GLY A 538 0.78 -19.27 54.14
C GLY A 538 0.33 -18.55 55.40
N SER A 539 1.11 -17.57 55.85
CA SER A 539 0.83 -16.80 57.05
C SER A 539 0.60 -15.32 56.71
N GLN A 540 -0.57 -14.80 57.09
CA GLN A 540 -0.89 -13.38 56.96
C GLN A 540 0.09 -12.46 57.69
N ALA A 541 0.82 -12.95 58.69
CA ALA A 541 1.86 -12.18 59.37
C ALA A 541 3.03 -11.83 58.43
N LEU A 542 3.40 -12.75 57.54
CA LEU A 542 4.50 -12.59 56.59
C LEU A 542 4.15 -11.62 55.46
N VAL A 543 2.87 -11.45 55.13
CA VAL A 543 2.42 -10.55 54.07
C VAL A 543 2.94 -9.11 54.26
N LYS A 544 2.82 -8.58 55.49
CA LYS A 544 3.29 -7.21 55.79
C LYS A 544 4.81 -7.11 55.72
N GLU A 545 5.52 -8.18 56.03
CA GLU A 545 6.98 -8.23 55.99
C GLU A 545 7.48 -8.27 54.55
N ILE A 546 6.87 -9.11 53.70
CA ILE A 546 7.19 -9.21 52.27
C ILE A 546 6.89 -7.90 51.56
N TYR A 547 5.76 -7.25 51.86
CA TYR A 547 5.45 -5.92 51.33
C TYR A 547 6.49 -4.88 51.72
N LYS A 548 6.91 -4.83 52.99
CA LYS A 548 7.99 -3.92 53.41
C LYS A 548 9.30 -4.21 52.68
N ALA A 549 9.64 -5.49 52.51
CA ALA A 549 10.84 -5.91 51.80
C ALA A 549 10.80 -5.49 50.32
N SER A 550 9.64 -5.58 49.66
CA SER A 550 9.50 -5.17 48.26
C SER A 550 9.77 -3.67 48.09
N LEU A 551 9.24 -2.82 48.98
CA LEU A 551 9.47 -1.37 48.92
C LEU A 551 10.95 -0.98 49.10
N VAL A 552 11.73 -1.79 49.80
CA VAL A 552 13.18 -1.58 49.98
C VAL A 552 13.97 -2.04 48.76
N CYS A 553 13.53 -3.12 48.09
CA CYS A 553 14.25 -3.71 46.96
C CYS A 553 13.93 -3.03 45.61
N LEU A 554 12.70 -2.59 45.42
CA LEU A 554 12.22 -2.02 44.16
C LEU A 554 12.91 -0.71 43.79
N VAL A 555 13.09 -0.48 42.48
CA VAL A 555 13.47 0.83 41.98
C VAL A 555 12.39 1.88 42.32
N PRO A 556 12.77 3.15 42.59
CA PRO A 556 11.84 4.17 43.09
C PRO A 556 10.58 4.36 42.23
N GLU A 557 10.71 4.21 40.92
CA GLU A 557 9.63 4.37 39.94
C GLU A 557 8.48 3.36 40.12
N LEU A 558 8.77 2.18 40.68
CA LEU A 558 7.81 1.09 40.84
C LEU A 558 7.13 1.06 42.23
N ILE A 559 7.58 1.90 43.17
CA ILE A 559 7.08 1.90 44.57
C ILE A 559 5.60 2.28 44.64
N ASN A 560 5.17 3.30 43.88
CA ASN A 560 3.78 3.73 43.87
C ASN A 560 2.87 2.63 43.28
N THR A 561 3.28 2.04 42.16
CA THR A 561 2.54 0.91 41.54
C THR A 561 2.47 -0.30 42.48
N MET A 562 3.55 -0.63 43.18
CA MET A 562 3.56 -1.69 44.19
C MET A 562 2.57 -1.40 45.33
N THR A 563 2.47 -0.14 45.77
CA THR A 563 1.52 0.27 46.82
C THR A 563 0.08 0.08 46.36
N GLU A 564 -0.25 0.54 45.16
CA GLU A 564 -1.58 0.38 44.56
C GLU A 564 -1.97 -1.09 44.38
N GLU A 565 -1.07 -1.92 43.86
CA GLU A 565 -1.31 -3.37 43.67
C GLU A 565 -1.44 -4.10 45.01
N PHE A 566 -0.64 -3.75 46.01
CA PHE A 566 -0.77 -4.30 47.35
C PHE A 566 -2.11 -3.94 48.02
N GLU A 567 -2.59 -2.70 47.83
CA GLU A 567 -3.92 -2.31 48.32
C GLU A 567 -5.05 -3.07 47.63
N LYS A 568 -4.94 -3.32 46.32
CA LYS A 568 -5.89 -4.16 45.57
C LYS A 568 -5.91 -5.58 46.14
N LEU A 569 -4.75 -6.21 46.32
CA LEU A 569 -4.66 -7.54 46.94
C LEU A 569 -5.22 -7.57 48.36
N ASN A 570 -4.95 -6.55 49.17
CA ASN A 570 -5.53 -6.47 50.51
C ASN A 570 -7.06 -6.39 50.47
N LYS A 571 -7.65 -5.69 49.49
CA LYS A 571 -9.11 -5.63 49.34
C LYS A 571 -9.68 -6.97 48.88
N GLU A 572 -9.02 -7.62 47.93
CA GLU A 572 -9.36 -8.96 47.42
C GLU A 572 -9.47 -9.97 48.57
N PHE A 573 -8.43 -10.10 49.40
CA PHE A 573 -8.40 -11.10 50.49
C PHE A 573 -9.03 -10.65 51.82
N LYS A 574 -9.49 -9.39 51.95
CA LYS A 574 -10.29 -8.93 53.11
C LYS A 574 -11.81 -9.08 52.91
N GLN A 575 -12.28 -9.23 51.67
CA GLN A 575 -13.70 -9.44 51.38
C GLN A 575 -14.14 -10.91 51.55
N GLU A 576 -13.20 -11.85 51.71
CA GLU A 576 -13.46 -13.29 51.87
C GLU A 576 -13.64 -13.78 53.32
N ASP A 577 -13.67 -12.91 54.34
CA ASP A 577 -14.16 -13.29 55.68
C ASP A 577 -15.71 -13.39 55.63
N PRO A 578 -16.32 -14.59 55.79
CA PRO A 578 -17.77 -14.71 55.80
C PRO A 578 -18.31 -14.12 57.10
N VAL A 579 -19.10 -13.08 56.97
CA VAL A 579 -20.01 -12.63 58.02
C VAL A 579 -21.07 -13.72 58.22
N ASP A 580 -21.27 -14.05 59.50
CA ASP A 580 -22.33 -14.88 60.09
C ASP A 580 -22.20 -16.41 59.99
N GLY A 581 -21.62 -16.96 61.06
CA GLY A 581 -22.04 -18.27 61.56
C GLY A 581 -23.51 -18.20 61.97
N GLY A 582 -24.38 -18.70 61.11
CA GLY A 582 -25.74 -19.07 61.47
C GLY A 582 -25.69 -20.09 62.61
N ILE A 583 -26.04 -19.61 63.80
CA ILE A 583 -26.31 -20.39 65.00
C ILE A 583 -27.36 -21.45 64.63
N ILE A 584 -26.95 -22.72 64.57
CA ILE A 584 -27.91 -23.82 64.73
C ILE A 584 -28.12 -23.98 66.24
N VAL A 585 -29.22 -23.42 66.73
CA VAL A 585 -29.79 -23.76 68.02
C VAL A 585 -30.26 -25.21 67.92
N ILE A 586 -29.72 -26.08 68.77
CA ILE A 586 -30.31 -27.38 69.07
C ILE A 586 -31.36 -27.10 70.15
N ASP A 587 -32.64 -27.23 69.81
CA ASP A 587 -33.69 -27.39 70.81
C ASP A 587 -33.73 -28.87 71.22
N ASP A 588 -33.64 -29.10 72.52
CA ASP A 588 -33.92 -30.39 73.16
C ASP A 588 -35.44 -30.67 73.10
N ASP A 589 -35.80 -31.75 72.40
CA ASP A 589 -36.79 -32.77 72.83
C ASP A 589 -36.68 -34.05 71.98
#